data_AF-A0A1A7W7B9-F1
#
_entry.id   AF-A0A1A7W7B9-F1
#
_cell.length_a   1.000
_cell.length_b   1.000
_cell.length_c   1.000
_cell.angle_alpha   90.00
_cell.angle_beta   90.00
_cell.angle_gamma   90.00
#
_symmetry.space_group_name_H-M   'P 1'
#
loop_
_entity.id
_entity.type
_entity.pdbx_description
1 polymer ?
#
loop_
_entity_poly.entity_id
_entity_poly.type
_entity_poly.pdbx_seq_one_letter_code
_entity_poly.pdbx_strand_id
1 'polypeptide(L)'
;LCSIEVTCESGSVMAATLANGGICPTTGDRVLSAEAVRNTLSLMHSCGMYDFSGQFAFHVGLPAKSGVSGAVLLVVPNVMGMLCWSPPLDRLGNSVRGIHFCQELVSYFNFHNYDNLRHFTKKHDPRRRTDDDPNKSV
;
A
#
# COMPACT_ATOMS: atom_id res chain seq x y z
N LEU A 1 3.85 -14.68 18.22
CA LEU A 1 3.74 -14.05 16.88
C LEU A 1 3.76 -12.52 16.97
N CYS A 2 2.91 -11.86 17.76
CA CYS A 2 2.82 -10.39 17.79
C CYS A 2 4.06 -9.63 18.33
N SER A 3 5.04 -10.33 18.91
CA SER A 3 6.30 -9.73 19.39
C SER A 3 7.46 -9.88 18.39
N ILE A 4 7.19 -10.28 17.15
CA ILE A 4 8.19 -10.31 16.08
C ILE A 4 8.57 -8.87 15.72
N GLU A 5 9.87 -8.63 15.59
CA GLU A 5 10.42 -7.32 15.25
C GLU A 5 10.70 -7.21 13.75
N VAL A 6 10.44 -6.02 13.21
CA VAL A 6 10.75 -5.63 11.83
C VAL A 6 11.15 -4.15 11.80
N THR A 7 11.93 -3.76 10.80
CA THR A 7 12.19 -2.35 10.50
C THR A 7 11.30 -1.90 9.34
N CYS A 8 11.25 -0.59 9.06
CA CYS A 8 10.54 -0.09 7.87
C CYS A 8 11.11 -0.69 6.58
N GLU A 9 12.42 -0.90 6.52
CA GLU A 9 13.12 -1.49 5.38
C GLU A 9 12.77 -2.97 5.20
N SER A 10 12.83 -3.79 6.25
CA SER A 10 12.49 -5.21 6.11
C SER A 10 11.00 -5.43 5.87
N GLY A 11 10.14 -4.63 6.53
CA GLY A 11 8.69 -4.70 6.32
C GLY A 11 8.24 -4.22 4.94
N SER A 12 8.95 -3.27 4.31
CA SER A 12 8.63 -2.86 2.93
C SER A 12 8.90 -4.00 1.93
N VAL A 13 9.95 -4.80 2.14
CA VAL A 13 10.22 -6.00 1.32
C VAL A 13 9.14 -7.07 1.51
N MET A 14 8.65 -7.27 2.74
CA MET A 14 7.51 -8.17 2.99
C MET A 14 6.26 -7.72 2.24
N ALA A 15 5.93 -6.42 2.32
CA ALA A 15 4.81 -5.84 1.58
C ALA A 15 5.03 -5.93 0.05
N ALA A 16 6.25 -5.73 -0.42
CA ALA A 16 6.57 -5.78 -1.84
C ALA A 16 6.51 -7.21 -2.39
N THR A 17 6.80 -8.21 -1.56
CA THR A 17 6.56 -9.63 -1.87
C THR A 17 5.08 -9.90 -2.12
N LEU A 18 4.18 -9.29 -1.32
CA LEU A 18 2.74 -9.36 -1.57
C LEU A 18 2.35 -8.59 -2.84
N ALA A 19 2.92 -7.41 -3.07
CA ALA A 19 2.70 -6.62 -4.29
C ALA A 19 3.12 -7.37 -5.56
N ASN A 20 4.11 -8.25 -5.45
CA ASN A 20 4.74 -9.01 -6.54
C ASN A 20 4.27 -10.47 -6.60
N GLY A 21 3.02 -10.74 -6.20
CA GLY A 21 2.41 -12.07 -6.39
C GLY A 21 3.07 -13.21 -5.60
N GLY A 22 3.75 -12.88 -4.49
CA GLY A 22 4.38 -13.86 -3.59
C GLY A 22 5.84 -14.13 -3.91
N ILE A 23 6.43 -13.39 -4.84
CA ILE A 23 7.85 -13.48 -5.19
C ILE A 23 8.61 -12.34 -4.51
N CYS A 24 9.61 -12.66 -3.71
CA CYS A 24 10.43 -11.66 -3.04
C CYS A 24 11.23 -10.86 -4.06
N PRO A 25 11.06 -9.53 -4.15
CA PRO A 25 11.69 -8.73 -5.22
C PRO A 25 13.21 -8.61 -5.07
N THR A 26 13.76 -8.82 -3.87
CA THR A 26 15.21 -8.70 -3.63
C THR A 26 15.95 -10.02 -3.82
N THR A 27 15.27 -11.17 -3.72
CA THR A 27 15.91 -12.49 -3.88
C THR A 27 15.44 -13.25 -5.12
N GLY A 28 14.25 -12.95 -5.64
CA GLY A 28 13.61 -13.68 -6.74
C GLY A 28 12.89 -14.97 -6.30
N ASP A 29 12.91 -15.29 -5.00
CA ASP A 29 12.32 -16.52 -4.50
C ASP A 29 10.81 -16.45 -4.42
N ARG A 30 10.13 -17.55 -4.75
CA ARG A 30 8.71 -17.72 -4.46
C ARG A 30 8.52 -18.07 -2.98
N VAL A 31 8.05 -17.10 -2.21
CA VAL A 31 7.77 -17.24 -0.76
C VAL A 31 6.32 -17.67 -0.51
N LEU A 32 5.38 -17.19 -1.34
CA LEU A 32 3.95 -17.45 -1.20
C LEU A 32 3.32 -17.92 -2.52
N SER A 33 2.23 -18.68 -2.42
CA SER A 33 1.41 -18.99 -3.58
C SER A 33 0.61 -17.77 -4.03
N ALA A 34 0.31 -17.68 -5.33
CA ALA A 34 -0.48 -16.57 -5.87
C ALA A 34 -1.89 -16.50 -5.25
N GLU A 35 -2.46 -17.65 -4.89
CA GLU A 35 -3.74 -17.74 -4.18
C GLU A 35 -3.66 -17.12 -2.78
N ALA A 36 -2.64 -17.50 -1.99
CA ALA A 36 -2.46 -16.96 -0.65
C ALA A 36 -2.30 -15.43 -0.68
N VAL A 37 -1.54 -14.92 -1.65
CA VAL A 37 -1.34 -13.48 -1.84
C VAL A 37 -2.65 -12.78 -2.19
N ARG A 38 -3.37 -13.27 -3.22
CA ARG A 38 -4.68 -12.69 -3.61
C ARG A 38 -5.65 -12.65 -2.44
N ASN A 39 -5.80 -13.76 -1.71
CA ASN A 39 -6.74 -13.85 -0.60
C ASN A 39 -6.33 -12.90 0.54
N THR A 40 -5.03 -12.80 0.82
CA THR A 40 -4.49 -11.88 1.83
C THR A 40 -4.76 -10.42 1.46
N LEU A 41 -4.48 -10.02 0.22
CA LEU A 41 -4.72 -8.64 -0.24
C LEU A 41 -6.21 -8.27 -0.21
N SER A 42 -7.09 -9.19 -0.60
CA SER A 42 -8.55 -8.98 -0.51
C SER A 42 -8.99 -8.73 0.93
N LEU A 43 -8.50 -9.50 1.90
CA LEU A 43 -8.84 -9.31 3.32
C LEU A 43 -8.18 -8.07 3.93
N MET A 44 -6.95 -7.74 3.54
CA MET A 44 -6.30 -6.49 3.95
C MET A 44 -7.07 -5.27 3.45
N HIS A 45 -7.65 -5.35 2.25
CA HIS A 45 -8.44 -4.26 1.70
C HIS A 45 -9.71 -3.97 2.51
N SER A 46 -10.46 -5.00 2.93
CA SER A 46 -11.75 -4.82 3.62
C SER A 46 -11.66 -4.79 5.15
N CYS A 47 -10.64 -5.41 5.76
CA CYS A 47 -10.55 -5.62 7.21
C CYS A 47 -9.22 -5.14 7.82
N GLY A 48 -8.39 -4.42 7.06
CA GLY A 48 -7.00 -4.14 7.41
C GLY A 48 -6.77 -3.09 8.50
N MET A 49 -7.70 -2.16 8.67
CA MET A 49 -7.51 -0.89 9.38
C MET A 49 -8.49 -0.68 10.54
N TYR A 50 -8.87 -1.77 11.23
CA TYR A 50 -9.87 -1.77 12.31
C TYR A 50 -11.22 -1.19 11.82
N ASP A 51 -11.92 -0.44 12.66
CA ASP A 51 -13.19 0.23 12.32
C ASP A 51 -13.02 1.28 11.22
N PHE A 52 -11.79 1.67 10.88
CA PHE A 52 -11.49 2.57 9.76
C PHE A 52 -11.44 1.86 8.40
N SER A 53 -11.52 0.52 8.34
CA SER A 53 -11.28 -0.24 7.10
C SER A 53 -12.18 0.18 5.94
N GLY A 54 -13.47 0.42 6.18
CA GLY A 54 -14.40 0.86 5.14
C GLY A 54 -14.05 2.25 4.58
N GLN A 55 -13.71 3.20 5.45
CA GLN A 55 -13.30 4.55 5.02
C GLN A 55 -11.94 4.53 4.32
N PHE A 56 -11.00 3.72 4.81
CA PHE A 56 -9.70 3.53 4.18
C PHE A 56 -9.84 2.93 2.78
N ALA A 57 -10.65 1.89 2.62
CA ALA A 57 -10.92 1.27 1.32
C ALA A 57 -11.57 2.25 0.32
N PHE A 58 -12.43 3.14 0.81
CA PHE A 58 -13.10 4.12 -0.05
C PHE A 58 -12.20 5.30 -0.47
N HIS A 59 -11.38 5.83 0.45
CA HIS A 59 -10.57 7.03 0.18
C HIS A 59 -9.15 6.73 -0.31
N VAL A 60 -8.50 5.70 0.26
CA VAL A 60 -7.14 5.29 -0.11
C VAL A 60 -7.18 4.15 -1.13
N GLY A 61 -8.11 3.20 -0.97
CA GLY A 61 -8.32 2.15 -1.96
C GLY A 61 -7.11 1.25 -2.19
N LEU A 62 -6.30 1.02 -1.16
CA LEU A 62 -5.14 0.13 -1.20
C LEU A 62 -5.25 -0.93 -0.11
N PRO A 63 -4.78 -2.17 -0.33
CA PRO A 63 -4.63 -3.15 0.74
C PRO A 63 -3.63 -2.66 1.79
N ALA A 64 -4.05 -2.61 3.05
CA ALA A 64 -3.19 -2.20 4.15
C ALA A 64 -3.45 -3.02 5.42
N LYS A 65 -2.50 -3.01 6.36
CA LYS A 65 -2.70 -3.54 7.71
C LYS A 65 -2.04 -2.64 8.74
N SER A 66 -2.79 -2.19 9.73
CA SER A 66 -2.25 -1.45 10.88
C SER A 66 -1.95 -2.34 12.08
N GLY A 67 -1.06 -1.89 12.96
CA GLY A 67 -0.78 -2.50 14.25
C GLY A 67 -0.62 -1.47 15.36
N VAL A 68 -0.88 -1.88 16.60
CA VAL A 68 -0.80 -1.03 17.82
C VAL A 68 0.59 -0.44 18.07
N SER A 69 1.64 -1.00 17.45
CA SER A 69 2.99 -0.40 17.46
C SER A 69 3.09 0.91 16.67
N GLY A 70 2.04 1.30 15.94
CA GLY A 70 2.04 2.43 15.02
C GLY A 70 2.54 2.09 13.63
N ALA A 71 2.67 0.81 13.31
CA ALA A 71 3.04 0.33 11.97
C ALA A 71 1.81 0.27 11.05
N VAL A 72 2.00 0.64 9.78
CA VAL A 72 1.04 0.48 8.69
C VAL A 72 1.76 -0.17 7.52
N LEU A 73 1.47 -1.45 7.28
CA LEU A 73 1.95 -2.20 6.12
C LEU A 73 1.01 -1.91 4.95
N LEU A 74 1.53 -1.35 3.86
CA LEU A 74 0.75 -0.89 2.70
C LEU A 74 1.26 -1.61 1.44
N VAL A 75 0.32 -2.04 0.60
CA VAL A 75 0.63 -2.70 -0.68
C VAL A 75 0.03 -1.90 -1.82
N VAL A 76 0.83 -1.58 -2.84
CA VAL A 76 0.36 -1.12 -4.13
C VAL A 76 0.57 -2.27 -5.13
N PRO A 77 -0.46 -3.09 -5.40
CA PRO A 77 -0.30 -4.29 -6.22
C PRO A 77 0.34 -3.98 -7.57
N ASN A 78 1.31 -4.82 -7.98
CA ASN A 78 2.10 -4.68 -9.21
C ASN A 78 3.00 -3.43 -9.29
N VAL A 79 3.19 -2.69 -8.18
CA VAL A 79 4.05 -1.50 -8.16
C VAL A 79 5.08 -1.59 -7.04
N MET A 80 4.64 -1.60 -5.78
CA MET A 80 5.55 -1.55 -4.62
C MET A 80 4.87 -2.00 -3.33
N GLY A 81 5.67 -2.26 -2.30
CA GLY A 81 5.22 -2.40 -0.93
C GLY A 81 5.93 -1.43 0.00
N MET A 82 5.25 -1.02 1.07
CA MET A 82 5.74 -0.02 2.01
C MET A 82 5.40 -0.41 3.45
N LEU A 83 6.23 0.04 4.39
CA LEU A 83 5.91 0.05 5.81
C LEU A 83 6.08 1.48 6.33
N CYS A 84 5.00 2.08 6.81
CA CYS A 84 5.05 3.34 7.55
C CYS A 84 5.08 3.01 9.05
N TRP A 85 5.92 3.69 9.83
CA TRP A 85 5.93 3.52 11.28
C TRP A 85 5.99 4.86 12.01
N SER A 86 4.98 5.09 12.85
CA SER A 86 4.92 6.25 13.74
C SER A 86 4.05 5.88 14.95
N PRO A 87 4.62 5.77 16.16
CA PRO A 87 3.92 5.23 17.33
C PRO A 87 2.59 5.89 17.72
N PRO A 88 2.41 7.23 17.63
CA PRO A 88 1.14 7.86 18.02
C PRO A 88 -0.05 7.37 17.18
N LEU A 89 -1.08 6.89 17.87
CA LEU A 89 -2.30 6.35 17.27
C LEU A 89 -3.46 7.35 17.36
N ASP A 90 -4.38 7.27 16.41
CA ASP A 90 -5.70 7.90 16.47
C ASP A 90 -6.64 7.13 17.41
N ARG A 91 -7.90 7.60 17.51
CA ARG A 91 -8.92 6.98 18.35
C ARG A 91 -9.37 5.59 17.88
N LEU A 92 -9.06 5.22 16.63
CA LEU A 92 -9.39 3.94 16.02
C LEU A 92 -8.21 2.95 16.06
N GLY A 93 -7.09 3.34 16.67
CA GLY A 93 -5.90 2.50 16.83
C GLY A 93 -4.96 2.49 15.62
N ASN A 94 -5.12 3.43 14.68
CA ASN A 94 -4.25 3.55 13.51
C ASN A 94 -3.19 4.64 13.70
N SER A 95 -2.00 4.47 13.13
CA SER A 95 -0.95 5.51 13.19
C SER A 95 -1.41 6.79 12.50
N VAL A 96 -1.45 7.91 13.23
CA VAL A 96 -1.93 9.21 12.71
C VAL A 96 -1.14 9.62 11.46
N ARG A 97 0.20 9.54 11.53
CA ARG A 97 1.08 9.90 10.40
C ARG A 97 1.02 8.87 9.28
N GLY A 98 0.86 7.58 9.60
CA GLY A 98 0.74 6.53 8.60
C GLY A 98 -0.52 6.70 7.75
N ILE A 99 -1.67 6.99 8.38
CA ILE A 99 -2.93 7.25 7.66
C ILE A 99 -2.82 8.50 6.79
N HIS A 100 -2.31 9.60 7.34
CA HIS A 100 -2.11 10.84 6.60
C HIS A 100 -1.21 10.62 5.37
N PHE A 101 -0.11 9.90 5.53
CA PHE A 101 0.79 9.57 4.43
C PHE A 101 0.07 8.78 3.32
N CYS A 102 -0.73 7.76 3.67
CA CYS A 102 -1.48 6.97 2.69
C CYS A 102 -2.49 7.83 1.89
N GLN A 103 -3.14 8.80 2.54
CA GLN A 103 -4.07 9.71 1.89
C GLN A 103 -3.36 10.64 0.90
N GLU A 104 -2.24 11.23 1.31
CA GLU A 104 -1.43 12.10 0.44
C GLU A 104 -0.85 11.31 -0.75
N LEU A 105 -0.38 10.08 -0.51
CA LEU A 105 0.16 9.20 -1.54
C LEU A 105 -0.84 8.98 -2.68
N VAL A 106 -2.09 8.65 -2.35
CA VAL A 106 -3.14 8.35 -3.34
C VAL A 106 -3.80 9.62 -3.89
N SER A 107 -3.69 10.75 -3.18
CA SER A 107 -4.07 12.06 -3.71
C SER A 107 -3.09 12.53 -4.79
N TYR A 108 -1.79 12.24 -4.60
CA TYR A 108 -0.75 12.61 -5.55
C TYR A 108 -0.61 11.62 -6.72
N PHE A 109 -0.66 10.30 -6.45
CA PHE A 109 -0.46 9.26 -7.47
C PHE A 109 -1.75 8.52 -7.84
N ASN A 110 -1.83 8.04 -9.09
CA ASN A 110 -2.96 7.22 -9.58
C ASN A 110 -2.90 5.75 -9.10
N PHE A 111 -2.66 5.55 -7.80
CA PHE A 111 -2.51 4.23 -7.18
C PHE A 111 -3.80 3.67 -6.59
N HIS A 112 -4.88 4.44 -6.49
CA HIS A 112 -6.14 3.93 -5.98
C HIS A 112 -6.58 2.71 -6.80
N ASN A 113 -7.09 1.65 -6.16
CA ASN A 113 -7.46 0.41 -6.85
C ASN A 113 -8.49 0.60 -7.99
N TYR A 114 -9.26 1.68 -7.93
CA TYR A 114 -10.24 2.06 -8.96
C TYR A 114 -9.84 3.29 -9.80
N ASP A 115 -8.62 3.82 -9.64
CA ASP A 115 -8.11 4.82 -10.56
C ASP A 115 -7.84 4.19 -11.94
N ASN A 116 -8.15 4.93 -13.00
CA ASN A 116 -7.90 4.47 -14.36
C ASN A 116 -6.45 4.77 -14.75
N LEU A 117 -5.75 3.82 -15.39
CA LEU A 117 -4.35 3.99 -15.82
C LEU A 117 -4.17 4.88 -17.06
N ARG A 118 -5.23 5.10 -17.83
CA ARG A 118 -5.23 5.93 -19.05
C ARG A 118 -5.79 7.32 -18.78
N HIS A 119 -6.90 7.38 -18.07
CA HIS A 119 -7.71 8.59 -17.86
C HIS A 119 -7.78 8.93 -16.37
N PHE A 120 -6.75 9.61 -15.86
CA PHE A 120 -6.73 10.16 -14.51
C PHE A 120 -6.56 11.68 -14.59
N THR A 121 -7.22 12.42 -13.71
CA THR A 121 -7.16 13.89 -13.70
C THR A 121 -6.20 14.35 -12.61
N LYS A 122 -5.23 15.19 -12.97
CA LYS A 122 -4.27 15.89 -12.07
C LYS A 122 -3.34 15.01 -11.20
N LYS A 123 -3.52 13.69 -11.15
CA LYS A 123 -2.63 12.75 -10.46
C LYS A 123 -1.40 12.42 -11.32
N HIS A 124 -0.30 12.04 -10.67
CA HIS A 124 0.92 11.58 -11.32
C HIS A 124 0.90 10.05 -11.48
N ASP A 125 1.41 9.54 -12.62
CA ASP A 125 1.64 8.11 -12.80
C ASP A 125 3.14 7.82 -12.92
N PRO A 126 3.78 7.31 -11.87
CA PRO A 126 5.22 7.08 -11.86
C PRO A 126 5.63 5.87 -12.70
N ARG A 127 4.68 5.12 -13.27
CA ARG A 127 4.96 4.03 -14.22
C ARG A 127 5.19 4.54 -15.63
N ARG A 128 4.72 5.75 -15.96
CA ARG A 128 4.92 6.36 -17.28
C ARG A 128 6.34 6.90 -17.38
N ARG A 129 6.96 6.71 -18.54
CA ARG A 129 8.20 7.42 -18.87
C ARG A 129 7.87 8.89 -19.11
N THR A 130 8.80 9.78 -18.77
CA THR A 130 8.65 11.24 -18.92
C THR A 130 8.30 11.70 -20.34
N ASP A 131 8.48 10.85 -21.35
CA ASP A 131 8.21 11.15 -22.76
C ASP A 131 6.76 10.81 -23.16
N ASP A 132 6.03 10.05 -22.34
CA ASP A 132 4.64 9.62 -22.57
C ASP A 132 3.61 10.50 -21.84
N ASP A 133 4.01 11.69 -21.37
CA ASP A 133 3.14 12.60 -20.65
C ASP A 133 2.33 13.47 -21.63
N PRO A 134 1.02 13.22 -21.81
CA PRO A 134 0.20 13.99 -22.75
C PRO A 134 0.10 15.48 -22.37
N ASN A 135 0.48 15.86 -21.15
CA ASN A 135 0.52 17.24 -20.69
C ASN A 135 1.82 18.00 -21.04
N LYS A 136 2.81 17.38 -21.69
CA LYS A 136 4.01 18.09 -22.18
C LYS A 136 3.80 18.86 -23.49
N SER A 137 2.61 18.81 -24.08
CA SER A 137 2.27 19.53 -25.31
C SER A 137 1.53 20.83 -25.00
N VAL A 138 2.22 21.82 -24.40
CA VAL A 138 1.84 23.25 -24.43
C VAL A 138 3.10 24.10 -24.47
#